data_AF-A0A4Q2VPK5-F1
#
_entry.id   AF-A0A4Q2VPK5-F1
#
_cell.length_a   1.000
_cell.length_b   1.000
_cell.length_c   1.000
_cell.angle_alpha   90.00
_cell.angle_beta   90.00
_cell.angle_gamma   90.00
#
_symmetry.space_group_name_H-M   'P 1'
#
loop_
_entity.id
_entity.type
_entity.pdbx_description
1 polymer ?
#
loop_
_entity_poly.entity_id
_entity_poly.type
_entity_poly.pdbx_seq_one_letter_code
_entity_poly.pdbx_strand_id
1 'polypeptide(L)'
;MSRGEPDLFWREVDKLTTEVYLLLLHVYEFTASFDGYEPISRTELYQLLHDVISYAGWLSVGLRMSSAIVSINWLIPGELHALDQVSTCQPAYEASKEAAQRQGMRLQEQRPERKQISSMARVKISVIPEIIRYRPYPKEANVEGIDSYRMMEPHAVHYHGLQEEHDENRAFISLPDYIKKLRDRNCAPRNAALVIMVTILICLWVLYTTSGQQTWQEAKGWVNPEPGPEPEKSWWSLTW
;
A
#
# COMPACT_ATOMS: atom_id res chain seq x y z
N MET A 1 13.96 -15.69 -41.42
CA MET A 1 14.92 -14.66 -40.96
C MET A 1 14.26 -13.90 -39.84
N SER A 2 14.71 -14.10 -38.59
CA SER A 2 14.24 -13.33 -37.44
C SER A 2 14.61 -11.86 -37.64
N ARG A 3 13.69 -10.94 -37.35
CA ARG A 3 13.82 -9.48 -37.63
C ARG A 3 14.75 -8.78 -36.61
N GLY A 4 15.92 -9.36 -36.35
CA GLY A 4 16.82 -8.89 -35.28
C GLY A 4 16.29 -9.20 -33.87
N GLU A 5 15.38 -10.16 -33.75
CA GLU A 5 14.92 -10.67 -32.45
C GLU A 5 16.04 -11.47 -31.78
N PRO A 6 16.40 -11.17 -30.52
CA PRO A 6 17.38 -11.94 -29.77
C PRO A 6 16.91 -13.39 -29.58
N ASP A 7 17.87 -14.31 -29.52
CA ASP A 7 17.57 -15.70 -29.21
C ASP A 7 16.87 -15.81 -27.85
N LEU A 8 15.83 -16.65 -27.77
CA LEU A 8 15.03 -16.92 -26.57
C LEU A 8 14.18 -15.74 -26.05
N PHE A 9 14.03 -14.65 -26.80
CA PHE A 9 13.30 -13.46 -26.35
C PHE A 9 11.91 -13.79 -25.78
N TRP A 10 11.04 -14.47 -26.54
CA TRP A 10 9.69 -14.82 -26.08
C TRP A 10 9.69 -15.75 -24.87
N ARG A 11 10.66 -16.66 -24.78
CA ARG A 11 10.79 -17.59 -23.64
C ARG A 11 11.09 -16.82 -22.34
N GLU A 12 11.95 -15.81 -22.40
CA GLU A 12 12.26 -14.98 -21.23
C GLU A 12 11.09 -14.05 -20.87
N VAL A 13 10.38 -13.52 -21.86
CA VAL A 13 9.14 -12.75 -21.64
C VAL A 13 8.10 -13.60 -20.91
N ASP A 14 7.83 -14.82 -21.38
CA ASP A 14 6.87 -15.74 -20.74
C ASP A 14 7.26 -16.06 -19.30
N LYS A 15 8.55 -16.34 -19.08
CA LYS A 15 9.08 -16.63 -17.74
C LYS A 15 8.89 -15.44 -16.80
N LEU A 16 9.31 -14.24 -17.19
CA LEU A 16 9.17 -13.03 -16.38
C LEU A 16 7.70 -12.68 -16.15
N THR A 17 6.86 -12.83 -17.16
CA THR A 17 5.41 -12.61 -17.04
C THR A 17 4.80 -13.54 -16.02
N THR A 18 5.17 -14.82 -16.04
CA THR A 18 4.70 -15.79 -15.05
C THR A 18 5.14 -15.42 -13.63
N GLU A 19 6.42 -15.06 -13.44
CA GLU A 19 6.95 -14.64 -12.14
C GLU A 19 6.22 -13.39 -11.60
N VAL A 20 6.04 -12.36 -12.44
CA VAL A 20 5.32 -11.12 -12.07
C VAL A 20 3.83 -11.40 -11.79
N TYR A 21 3.19 -12.21 -12.62
CA TYR A 21 1.80 -12.59 -12.45
C TYR A 21 1.56 -13.29 -11.11
N LEU A 22 2.43 -14.22 -10.72
CA LEU A 22 2.33 -14.92 -9.43
C LEU A 22 2.49 -13.97 -8.23
N LEU A 23 3.37 -12.97 -8.34
CA LEU A 23 3.53 -11.95 -7.30
C LEU A 23 2.29 -11.06 -7.17
N LEU A 24 1.69 -10.67 -8.30
CA LEU A 24 0.53 -9.78 -8.32
C LEU A 24 -0.79 -10.48 -8.02
N LEU A 25 -0.84 -11.81 -8.10
CA LEU A 25 -2.08 -12.58 -7.92
C LEU A 25 -2.77 -12.27 -6.59
N HIS A 26 -2.02 -12.19 -5.50
CA HIS A 26 -2.56 -11.89 -4.17
C HIS A 26 -3.15 -10.47 -4.08
N VAL A 27 -2.50 -9.50 -4.72
CA VAL A 27 -2.99 -8.12 -4.77
C VAL A 27 -4.26 -8.04 -5.62
N TYR A 28 -4.25 -8.73 -6.76
CA TYR A 28 -5.40 -8.82 -7.65
C TYR A 28 -6.62 -9.44 -6.94
N GLU A 29 -6.45 -10.57 -6.24
CA GLU A 29 -7.53 -11.19 -5.46
C GLU A 29 -8.04 -10.30 -4.34
N PHE A 30 -7.15 -9.56 -3.67
CA PHE A 30 -7.54 -8.57 -2.68
C PHE A 30 -8.36 -7.43 -3.29
N THR A 31 -7.93 -6.87 -4.43
CA THR A 31 -8.68 -5.79 -5.10
C THR A 31 -10.03 -6.25 -5.66
N ALA A 32 -10.13 -7.51 -6.07
CA ALA A 32 -11.38 -8.11 -6.53
C ALA A 32 -12.46 -8.21 -5.43
N SER A 33 -12.06 -8.09 -4.15
CA SER A 33 -12.98 -8.08 -3.01
C SER A 33 -13.57 -6.69 -2.69
N PHE A 34 -13.16 -5.63 -3.40
CA PHE A 34 -13.66 -4.29 -3.16
C PHE A 34 -15.02 -4.04 -3.84
N ASP A 35 -15.97 -3.50 -3.08
CA ASP A 35 -17.30 -3.15 -3.58
C ASP A 35 -17.21 -2.15 -4.74
N GLY A 36 -17.87 -2.49 -5.86
CA GLY A 36 -17.96 -1.64 -7.05
C GLY A 36 -16.79 -1.75 -8.03
N TYR A 37 -15.83 -2.66 -7.80
CA TYR A 37 -14.79 -2.98 -8.78
C TYR A 37 -15.18 -4.24 -9.57
N GLU A 38 -15.16 -4.16 -10.90
CA GLU A 38 -15.36 -5.30 -11.78
C GLU A 38 -13.99 -5.86 -12.21
N PRO A 39 -13.57 -7.02 -11.67
CA PRO A 39 -12.24 -7.55 -11.95
C PRO A 39 -12.17 -8.16 -13.36
N ILE A 40 -11.10 -7.84 -14.09
CA ILE A 40 -10.79 -8.44 -15.41
C ILE A 40 -10.51 -9.94 -15.30
N SER A 41 -10.61 -10.72 -16.39
CA SER A 41 -10.33 -12.16 -16.28
C SER A 41 -8.85 -12.45 -15.96
N ARG A 42 -8.55 -13.56 -15.28
CA ARG A 42 -7.14 -13.97 -14.98
C ARG A 42 -6.30 -14.13 -16.24
N THR A 43 -6.89 -14.65 -17.30
CA THR A 43 -6.26 -14.80 -18.62
C THR A 43 -5.96 -13.46 -19.26
N GLU A 44 -6.88 -12.50 -19.15
CA GLU A 44 -6.70 -11.14 -19.64
C GLU A 44 -5.63 -10.39 -18.84
N LEU A 45 -5.61 -10.54 -17.51
CA LEU A 45 -4.53 -10.00 -16.67
C LEU A 45 -3.16 -10.53 -17.10
N TYR A 46 -3.03 -11.85 -17.31
CA TYR A 46 -1.79 -12.45 -17.79
C TYR A 46 -1.39 -11.87 -19.16
N GLN A 47 -2.34 -11.75 -20.10
CA GLN A 47 -2.06 -11.22 -21.43
C GLN A 47 -1.62 -9.76 -21.38
N LEU A 48 -2.28 -8.92 -20.57
CA LEU A 48 -1.89 -7.52 -20.38
C LEU A 48 -0.49 -7.40 -19.79
N LEU A 49 -0.15 -8.23 -18.80
CA LEU A 49 1.20 -8.28 -18.26
C LEU A 49 2.22 -8.72 -19.31
N HIS A 50 1.89 -9.74 -20.09
CA HIS A 50 2.73 -10.22 -21.18
C HIS A 50 3.00 -9.12 -22.22
N ASP A 51 1.98 -8.37 -22.60
CA ASP A 51 2.10 -7.27 -23.56
C ASP A 51 3.00 -6.15 -23.02
N VAL A 52 2.85 -5.78 -21.75
CA VAL A 52 3.71 -4.78 -21.09
C VAL A 52 5.16 -5.27 -21.02
N ILE A 53 5.39 -6.52 -20.60
CA ILE A 53 6.73 -7.08 -20.42
C ILE A 53 7.42 -7.29 -21.78
N SER A 54 6.70 -7.78 -22.79
CA SER A 54 7.22 -7.90 -24.15
C SER A 54 7.59 -6.54 -24.74
N TYR A 55 6.74 -5.51 -24.54
CA TYR A 55 7.04 -4.16 -24.98
C TYR A 55 8.28 -3.60 -24.29
N ALA A 56 8.38 -3.73 -22.96
CA ALA A 56 9.53 -3.29 -22.19
C ALA A 56 10.82 -4.03 -22.60
N GLY A 57 10.72 -5.34 -22.81
CA GLY A 57 11.81 -6.18 -23.31
C GLY A 57 12.28 -5.73 -24.69
N TRP A 58 11.35 -5.50 -25.61
CA TRP A 58 11.67 -5.04 -26.96
C TRP A 58 12.27 -3.65 -26.97
N LEU A 59 11.75 -2.74 -26.14
CA LEU A 59 12.33 -1.41 -25.94
C LEU A 59 13.78 -1.51 -25.44
N SER A 60 14.04 -2.38 -24.45
CA SER A 60 15.39 -2.61 -23.93
C SER A 60 16.36 -3.10 -25.01
N VAL A 61 15.93 -4.03 -25.87
CA VAL A 61 16.70 -4.47 -27.04
C VAL A 61 16.96 -3.30 -27.99
N GLY A 62 15.92 -2.54 -28.33
CA GLY A 62 16.03 -1.37 -29.21
C GLY A 62 16.99 -0.29 -28.68
N LEU A 63 16.99 -0.05 -27.37
CA LEU A 63 17.90 0.87 -26.71
C LEU A 63 19.36 0.39 -26.82
N ARG A 64 19.62 -0.89 -26.59
CA ARG A 64 20.98 -1.48 -26.70
C ARG A 64 21.52 -1.51 -28.13
N MET A 65 20.63 -1.64 -29.11
CA MET A 65 20.98 -1.59 -30.54
C MET A 65 21.14 -0.16 -31.05
N SER A 66 20.71 0.86 -30.30
CA SER A 66 20.84 2.26 -30.68
C SER A 66 22.27 2.75 -30.54
N SER A 67 22.73 3.57 -31.48
CA SER A 67 23.99 4.33 -31.35
C SER A 67 23.86 5.55 -30.43
N ALA A 68 22.66 5.84 -29.94
CA ALA A 68 22.38 6.93 -29.02
C ALA A 68 22.44 6.45 -27.57
N ILE A 69 22.93 7.30 -26.68
CA ILE A 69 22.88 7.06 -25.23
C ILE A 69 21.53 7.54 -24.73
N VAL A 70 20.81 6.69 -24.01
CA VAL A 70 19.53 7.06 -23.38
C VAL A 70 19.70 7.05 -21.86
N SER A 71 19.40 8.19 -21.25
CA SER A 71 19.36 8.37 -19.80
C SER A 71 17.90 8.29 -19.35
N ILE A 72 17.67 7.47 -18.33
CA ILE A 72 16.35 7.26 -17.71
C ILE A 72 16.51 7.62 -16.24
N ASN A 73 15.97 8.76 -15.83
CA ASN A 73 16.11 9.28 -14.48
C ASN A 73 14.75 9.24 -13.78
N TRP A 74 14.66 8.47 -12.70
CA TRP A 74 13.46 8.42 -11.86
C TRP A 74 13.54 9.52 -10.80
N LEU A 75 12.40 10.15 -10.53
CA LEU A 75 12.31 11.08 -9.40
C LEU A 75 12.42 10.28 -8.10
N ILE A 76 13.18 10.80 -7.14
CA ILE A 76 13.37 10.13 -5.86
C ILE A 76 12.21 10.53 -4.94
N PRO A 77 11.50 9.57 -4.31
CA PRO A 77 10.49 9.89 -3.31
C PRO A 77 11.08 10.78 -2.20
N GLY A 78 10.38 11.86 -1.88
CA GLY A 78 10.82 12.90 -0.95
C GLY A 78 11.48 14.10 -1.62
N GLU A 79 11.86 14.04 -2.91
CA GLU A 79 12.40 15.20 -3.62
C GLU A 79 11.41 16.37 -3.64
N LEU A 80 11.96 17.58 -3.65
CA LEU A 80 11.15 18.79 -3.78
C LEU A 80 10.52 18.85 -5.17
N HIS A 81 9.30 19.38 -5.23
CA HIS A 81 8.67 19.66 -6.51
C HIS A 81 9.47 20.70 -7.31
N ALA A 82 9.70 20.40 -8.58
CA ALA A 82 10.34 21.27 -9.55
C ALA A 82 9.42 21.51 -10.75
N LEU A 83 9.63 22.63 -11.46
CA LEU A 83 8.75 23.11 -12.54
C LEU A 83 8.76 22.22 -13.79
N ASP A 84 9.76 21.37 -13.93
CA ASP A 84 9.91 20.38 -14.99
C ASP A 84 9.19 19.06 -14.69
N GLN A 85 8.52 18.96 -13.52
CA GLN A 85 7.76 17.77 -13.12
C GLN A 85 6.28 17.94 -13.43
N VAL A 86 5.68 16.88 -13.99
CA VAL A 86 4.24 16.81 -14.24
C VAL A 86 3.54 16.15 -13.04
N SER A 87 2.58 16.85 -12.42
CA SER A 87 1.72 16.28 -11.37
C SER A 87 0.63 15.41 -11.98
N THR A 88 0.59 14.13 -11.65
CA THR A 88 -0.38 13.17 -12.21
C THR A 88 -1.68 13.07 -11.41
N CYS A 89 -1.67 13.49 -10.14
CA CYS A 89 -2.83 13.36 -9.28
C CYS A 89 -2.97 14.57 -8.34
N GLN A 90 -3.54 15.64 -8.88
CA GLN A 90 -3.83 16.86 -8.14
C GLN A 90 -4.76 16.65 -6.92
N PRO A 91 -5.84 15.85 -6.99
CA PRO A 91 -6.71 15.62 -5.84
C PRO A 91 -5.99 14.97 -4.65
N ALA A 92 -5.03 14.07 -4.90
CA ALA A 92 -4.24 13.45 -3.85
C ALA A 92 -3.32 14.47 -3.15
N TYR A 93 -2.75 15.40 -3.92
CA TYR A 93 -1.93 16.48 -3.36
C TYR A 93 -2.77 17.42 -2.50
N GLU A 94 -3.95 17.83 -2.96
CA GLU A 94 -4.86 18.70 -2.22
C GLU A 94 -5.34 18.06 -0.91
N ALA A 95 -5.75 16.79 -0.96
CA ALA A 95 -6.11 16.04 0.24
C ALA A 95 -4.95 15.95 1.24
N SER A 96 -3.72 15.75 0.75
CA SER A 96 -2.52 15.76 1.58
C SER A 96 -2.26 17.13 2.20
N LYS A 97 -2.44 18.20 1.43
CA LYS A 97 -2.25 19.59 1.87
C LYS A 97 -3.24 19.94 2.98
N GLU A 98 -4.52 19.62 2.81
CA GLU A 98 -5.53 19.83 3.85
C GLU A 98 -5.23 19.05 5.13
N ALA A 99 -4.84 17.77 5.01
CA ALA A 99 -4.49 16.95 6.15
C ALA A 99 -3.31 17.55 6.95
N ALA A 100 -2.27 17.99 6.23
CA ALA A 100 -1.11 18.64 6.83
C ALA A 100 -1.48 19.99 7.50
N GLN A 101 -2.34 20.81 6.88
CA GLN A 101 -2.81 22.07 7.46
C GLN A 101 -3.62 21.84 8.74
N ARG A 102 -4.54 20.87 8.75
CA ARG A 102 -5.31 20.52 9.95
C ARG A 102 -4.40 20.04 11.08
N GLN A 103 -3.37 19.27 10.76
CA GLN A 103 -2.36 18.84 11.73
C GLN A 103 -1.54 20.03 12.25
N GLY A 104 -1.13 20.93 11.37
CA GLY A 104 -0.42 22.17 11.73
C GLY A 104 -1.22 23.03 12.70
N MET A 105 -2.52 23.26 12.42
CA MET A 105 -3.40 24.02 13.30
C MET A 105 -3.52 23.40 14.70
N ARG A 106 -3.74 22.08 14.79
CA ARG A 106 -3.79 21.36 16.08
C ARG A 106 -2.49 21.48 16.87
N LEU A 107 -1.34 21.41 16.19
CA LEU A 107 -0.05 21.56 16.85
C LEU A 107 0.19 22.98 17.34
N GLN A 108 -0.30 23.98 16.61
CA GLN A 108 -0.19 25.39 16.99
C GLN A 108 -1.12 25.74 18.15
N GLU A 109 -2.33 25.17 18.22
CA GLU A 109 -3.22 25.26 19.39
C GLU A 109 -2.57 24.68 20.64
N GLN A 110 -1.88 23.53 20.52
CA GLN A 110 -1.20 22.89 21.65
C GLN A 110 0.10 23.59 22.06
N ARG A 111 0.78 24.27 21.12
CA ARG A 111 2.08 24.93 21.34
C ARG A 111 2.17 26.22 20.52
N PRO A 112 1.59 27.33 21.02
CA PRO A 112 1.51 28.59 20.27
C PRO A 112 2.87 29.25 20.03
N GLU A 113 3.88 28.96 20.85
CA GLU A 113 5.24 29.52 20.71
C GLU A 113 6.07 28.88 19.58
N ARG A 114 5.58 27.80 18.96
CA ARG A 114 6.34 27.09 17.94
C ARG A 114 6.29 27.87 16.62
N LYS A 115 7.45 28.22 16.08
CA LYS A 115 7.57 28.81 14.73
C LYS A 115 6.86 27.92 13.71
N GLN A 116 6.10 28.55 12.82
CA GLN A 116 5.46 27.87 11.70
C GLN A 116 6.54 27.28 10.79
N ILE A 117 6.55 25.95 10.67
CA ILE A 117 7.50 25.23 9.82
C ILE A 117 7.04 25.40 8.37
N SER A 118 7.97 25.77 7.48
CA SER A 118 7.67 25.90 6.06
C SER A 118 7.40 24.53 5.43
N SER A 119 6.41 24.47 4.56
CA SER A 119 6.00 23.25 3.87
C SER A 119 5.93 23.46 2.36
N MET A 120 6.26 22.42 1.60
CA MET A 120 6.29 22.44 0.14
C MET A 120 5.80 21.12 -0.44
N ALA A 121 5.42 21.12 -1.71
CA ALA A 121 5.13 19.90 -2.44
C ALA A 121 6.41 19.04 -2.57
N ARG A 122 6.27 17.75 -2.26
CA ARG A 122 7.32 16.74 -2.39
C ARG A 122 6.82 15.55 -3.18
N VAL A 123 7.73 14.87 -3.88
CA VAL A 123 7.44 13.66 -4.66
C VAL A 123 7.02 12.54 -3.70
N LYS A 124 5.82 12.02 -3.88
CA LYS A 124 5.30 10.84 -3.16
C LYS A 124 5.64 9.57 -3.93
N ILE A 125 5.31 9.56 -5.21
CA ILE A 125 5.45 8.41 -6.11
C ILE A 125 5.95 8.95 -7.45
N SER A 126 7.08 8.41 -7.94
CA SER A 126 7.51 8.62 -9.31
C SER A 126 6.73 7.66 -10.22
N VAL A 127 6.04 8.21 -11.22
CA VAL A 127 5.18 7.44 -12.14
C VAL A 127 5.86 7.22 -13.48
N ILE A 128 6.43 8.29 -14.04
CA ILE A 128 7.15 8.25 -15.32
C ILE A 128 8.53 8.89 -15.11
N PRO A 129 9.62 8.25 -15.55
CA PRO A 129 10.95 8.83 -15.46
C PRO A 129 11.15 9.93 -16.50
N GLU A 130 12.09 10.81 -16.24
CA GLU A 130 12.66 11.65 -17.29
C GLU A 130 13.46 10.76 -18.25
N ILE A 131 13.22 10.91 -19.55
CA ILE A 131 13.96 10.19 -20.59
C ILE A 131 14.65 11.21 -21.49
N ILE A 132 15.98 11.20 -21.49
CA ILE A 132 16.81 12.05 -22.35
C ILE A 132 17.62 11.17 -23.30
N ARG A 133 17.59 11.51 -24.58
CA ARG A 133 18.40 10.87 -25.62
C ARG A 133 19.54 11.78 -26.02
N TYR A 134 20.75 11.25 -25.96
CA TYR A 134 21.98 11.89 -26.41
C TYR A 134 22.45 11.23 -27.70
N ARG A 135 22.68 12.05 -28.74
CA ARG A 135 23.19 11.58 -30.03
C ARG A 135 24.42 12.40 -30.43
N PRO A 136 25.53 11.77 -30.82
CA PRO A 136 26.68 12.51 -31.36
C PRO A 136 26.32 13.12 -32.72
N TYR A 137 26.90 14.27 -33.06
CA TYR A 137 26.75 14.84 -34.40
C TYR A 137 27.22 13.86 -35.49
N PRO A 138 26.59 13.88 -36.68
CA PRO A 138 27.04 13.07 -37.80
C PRO A 138 28.48 13.44 -38.15
N LYS A 139 29.30 12.43 -38.47
CA LYS A 139 30.70 12.64 -38.84
C LYS A 139 30.86 13.53 -40.08
N GLU A 140 29.84 13.61 -40.93
CA GLU A 140 29.83 14.47 -42.11
C GLU A 140 29.82 15.97 -41.77
N ALA A 141 29.40 16.36 -40.56
CA ALA A 141 29.27 17.76 -40.18
C ALA A 141 30.62 18.43 -39.83
N ASN A 142 31.71 17.67 -39.67
CA ASN A 142 33.02 18.17 -39.21
C ASN A 142 32.98 19.01 -37.91
N VAL A 143 31.93 18.84 -37.10
CA VAL A 143 31.73 19.51 -35.81
C VAL A 143 31.62 18.44 -34.73
N GLU A 144 32.44 18.55 -33.68
CA GLU A 144 32.32 17.73 -32.48
C GLU A 144 31.24 18.29 -31.56
N GLY A 145 30.29 17.45 -31.15
CA GLY A 145 29.21 17.85 -30.24
C GLY A 145 28.17 16.74 -30.05
N ILE A 146 27.30 16.95 -29.07
CA ILE A 146 26.25 16.02 -28.68
C ILE A 146 24.92 16.78 -28.71
N ASP A 147 23.96 16.30 -29.49
CA ASP A 147 22.57 16.72 -29.39
C ASP A 147 21.89 15.97 -28.25
N SER A 148 21.21 16.71 -27.36
CA SER A 148 20.32 16.14 -26.36
C SER A 148 18.86 16.47 -26.71
N TYR A 149 18.00 15.47 -26.62
CA TYR A 149 16.56 15.62 -26.82
C TYR A 149 15.83 14.96 -25.65
N ARG A 150 15.01 15.74 -24.94
CA ARG A 150 14.13 15.21 -23.89
C ARG A 150 12.94 14.53 -24.55
N MET A 151 12.89 13.21 -24.44
CA MET A 151 11.82 12.38 -24.99
C MET A 151 10.59 12.36 -24.10
N MET A 152 10.78 12.47 -22.79
CA MET A 152 9.71 12.37 -21.80
C MET A 152 10.04 13.20 -20.57
N GLU A 153 9.06 13.94 -20.08
CA GLU A 153 9.15 14.68 -18.82
C GLU A 153 8.91 13.73 -17.64
N PRO A 154 9.48 14.00 -16.46
CA PRO A 154 9.24 13.19 -15.29
C PRO A 154 7.83 13.48 -14.72
N HIS A 155 7.07 12.41 -14.46
CA HIS A 155 5.73 12.51 -13.88
C HIS A 155 5.73 11.95 -12.46
N ALA A 156 5.12 12.68 -11.53
CA ALA A 156 5.03 12.27 -10.14
C ALA A 156 3.67 12.59 -9.52
N VAL A 157 3.33 11.83 -8.48
CA VAL A 157 2.29 12.21 -7.52
C VAL A 157 2.99 12.92 -6.37
N HIS A 158 2.46 14.07 -5.93
CA HIS A 158 3.03 14.85 -4.84
C HIS A 158 2.24 14.73 -3.54
N TYR A 159 2.91 14.98 -2.41
CA TYR A 159 2.31 15.20 -1.10
C TYR A 159 2.79 16.51 -0.51
N HIS A 160 2.11 16.99 0.53
CA HIS A 160 2.50 18.22 1.22
C HIS A 160 3.44 17.87 2.39
N GLY A 161 4.75 18.07 2.18
CA GLY A 161 5.81 17.76 3.14
C GLY A 161 6.49 19.02 3.69
N LEU A 162 7.45 18.85 4.59
CA LEU A 162 8.23 19.95 5.17
C LEU A 162 9.30 20.42 4.20
N GLN A 163 9.62 21.71 4.17
CA GLN A 163 10.59 22.25 3.22
C GLN A 163 12.01 21.78 3.52
N GLU A 164 12.39 21.71 4.80
CA GLU A 164 13.72 21.27 5.23
C GLU A 164 13.78 19.75 5.32
N GLU A 165 14.82 19.15 4.73
CA GLU A 165 15.00 17.70 4.70
C GLU A 165 15.23 17.10 6.09
N HIS A 166 15.92 17.83 6.97
CA HIS A 166 16.16 17.39 8.35
C HIS A 166 14.86 17.23 9.14
N ASP A 167 13.92 18.17 8.98
CA ASP A 167 12.62 18.11 9.64
C ASP A 167 11.73 17.02 9.05
N GLU A 168 11.79 16.83 7.73
CA GLU A 168 11.10 15.73 7.05
C GLU A 168 11.60 14.38 7.54
N ASN A 169 12.91 14.19 7.66
CA ASN A 169 13.53 12.97 8.16
C ASN A 169 13.17 12.69 9.63
N ARG A 170 12.96 13.74 10.44
CA ARG A 170 12.46 13.60 11.82
C ARG A 170 10.98 13.22 11.88
N ALA A 171 10.19 13.71 10.93
CA ALA A 171 8.77 13.41 10.83
C ALA A 171 8.48 12.05 10.17
N PHE A 172 9.44 11.55 9.40
CA PHE A 172 9.33 10.28 8.68
C PHE A 172 9.12 9.12 9.65
N ILE A 173 8.09 8.30 9.36
CA ILE A 173 7.84 7.05 10.06
C ILE A 173 8.05 5.94 9.05
N SER A 174 8.97 5.02 9.35
CA SER A 174 9.21 3.87 8.48
C SER A 174 7.93 3.06 8.28
N LEU A 175 7.75 2.46 7.10
CA LEU A 175 6.58 1.61 6.84
C LEU A 175 6.43 0.48 7.88
N PRO A 176 7.50 -0.23 8.30
CA PRO A 176 7.40 -1.21 9.37
C PRO A 176 6.90 -0.63 10.69
N ASP A 177 7.42 0.55 11.09
CA ASP A 177 6.98 1.21 12.33
C ASP A 177 5.53 1.68 12.23
N TYR A 178 5.13 2.17 11.07
CA TYR A 178 3.76 2.58 10.81
C TYR A 178 2.80 1.40 10.85
N ILE A 179 3.15 0.27 10.22
CA ILE A 179 2.38 -0.97 10.27
C ILE A 179 2.28 -1.48 11.71
N LYS A 180 3.40 -1.48 12.45
CA LYS A 180 3.41 -1.86 13.86
C LYS A 180 2.48 -0.95 14.68
N LYS A 181 2.55 0.37 14.49
CA LYS A 181 1.69 1.34 15.17
C LYS A 181 0.21 1.15 14.82
N LEU A 182 -0.11 0.86 13.56
CA LEU A 182 -1.48 0.56 13.13
C LEU A 182 -1.98 -0.75 13.73
N ARG A 183 -1.15 -1.79 13.71
CA ARG A 183 -1.45 -3.07 14.36
C ARG A 183 -1.68 -2.88 15.86
N ASP A 184 -0.82 -2.14 16.55
CA ASP A 184 -0.97 -1.91 17.99
C ASP A 184 -2.25 -1.10 18.27
N ARG A 185 -2.60 -0.14 17.40
CA ARG A 185 -3.86 0.63 17.52
C ARG A 185 -5.12 -0.21 17.25
N ASN A 186 -5.07 -1.12 16.28
CA ASN A 186 -6.23 -1.87 15.82
C ASN A 186 -6.38 -3.24 16.51
N CYS A 187 -5.26 -3.88 16.86
CA CYS A 187 -5.20 -5.22 17.45
C CYS A 187 -5.00 -5.22 18.96
N ALA A 188 -4.59 -4.11 19.59
CA ALA A 188 -4.75 -3.96 21.04
C ALA A 188 -6.10 -3.28 21.29
N PRO A 189 -7.15 -4.03 21.71
CA PRO A 189 -8.39 -3.38 22.10
C PRO A 189 -8.03 -2.42 23.23
N ARG A 190 -8.39 -1.14 23.09
CA ARG A 190 -8.12 -0.10 24.09
C ARG A 190 -8.55 -0.48 25.51
N ASN A 191 -9.51 -1.41 25.61
CA ASN A 191 -10.08 -1.91 26.85
C ASN A 191 -9.68 -3.36 27.17
N ALA A 192 -8.85 -4.04 26.37
CA ALA A 192 -8.48 -5.45 26.61
C ALA A 192 -7.80 -5.63 27.97
N ALA A 193 -6.88 -4.74 28.33
CA ALA A 193 -6.24 -4.77 29.63
C ALA A 193 -7.26 -4.59 30.77
N LEU A 194 -8.26 -3.71 30.61
CA LEU A 194 -9.32 -3.53 31.59
C LEU A 194 -10.23 -4.77 31.69
N VAL A 195 -10.60 -5.36 30.56
CA VAL A 195 -11.39 -6.60 30.52
C VAL A 195 -10.63 -7.74 31.21
N ILE A 196 -9.34 -7.90 30.92
CA ILE A 196 -8.48 -8.91 31.55
C ILE A 196 -8.36 -8.65 33.06
N MET A 197 -8.17 -7.39 33.48
CA MET A 197 -8.10 -7.04 34.90
C MET A 197 -9.42 -7.31 35.63
N VAL A 198 -10.55 -6.98 35.01
CA VAL A 198 -11.89 -7.22 35.56
C VAL A 198 -12.21 -8.72 35.62
N THR A 199 -11.87 -9.50 34.58
CA THR A 199 -12.09 -10.95 34.61
C THR A 199 -11.23 -11.62 35.68
N ILE A 200 -9.97 -11.22 35.83
CA ILE A 200 -9.10 -11.72 36.91
C ILE A 200 -9.67 -11.35 38.29
N LEU A 201 -10.16 -10.12 38.48
CA LEU A 201 -10.81 -9.69 39.72
C LEU A 201 -12.07 -10.51 40.04
N ILE A 202 -12.91 -10.76 39.04
CA ILE A 202 -14.11 -11.60 39.20
C ILE A 202 -13.71 -13.05 39.53
N CYS A 203 -12.72 -13.61 38.84
CA CYS A 203 -12.21 -14.95 39.13
C CYS A 203 -11.64 -15.06 40.55
N LEU A 204 -10.84 -14.07 40.98
CA LEU A 204 -10.30 -14.03 42.34
C LEU A 204 -11.41 -13.88 43.38
N TRP A 205 -12.42 -13.06 43.12
CA TRP A 205 -13.57 -12.91 44.01
C TRP A 205 -14.37 -14.20 44.15
N VAL A 206 -14.64 -14.90 43.04
CA VAL A 206 -15.32 -16.20 43.02
C VAL A 206 -14.51 -17.28 43.74
N LEU A 207 -13.17 -17.26 43.63
CA LEU A 207 -12.31 -18.28 44.26
C LEU A 207 -12.09 -18.06 45.76
N TYR A 208 -11.96 -16.80 46.21
CA TYR A 208 -11.59 -16.48 47.60
C TYR A 208 -12.76 -16.14 48.51
N THR A 209 -13.94 -15.84 48.00
CA THR A 209 -15.10 -15.46 48.83
C THR A 209 -16.23 -16.48 48.74
N THR A 210 -16.86 -16.77 49.88
CA THR A 210 -18.02 -17.67 49.95
C THR A 210 -19.24 -17.08 49.22
N SER A 211 -19.40 -15.74 49.22
CA SER A 211 -20.43 -15.04 48.44
C SER A 211 -20.24 -15.16 46.93
N GLY A 212 -18.98 -15.15 46.46
CA GLY A 212 -18.66 -15.33 45.04
C GLY A 212 -18.92 -16.74 44.56
N GLN A 213 -18.66 -17.75 45.39
CA GLN A 213 -18.97 -19.15 45.06
C GLN A 213 -20.48 -19.40 44.96
N GLN A 214 -21.29 -18.85 45.87
CA GLN A 214 -22.74 -19.02 45.85
C GLN A 214 -23.37 -18.40 44.59
N THR A 215 -23.02 -17.16 44.27
CA THR A 215 -23.51 -16.45 43.06
C THR A 215 -23.07 -17.12 41.76
N TRP A 216 -21.87 -17.72 41.71
CA TRP A 216 -21.41 -18.48 40.54
C TRP A 216 -22.18 -19.79 40.32
N GLN A 217 -22.59 -20.48 41.39
CA GLN A 217 -23.41 -21.69 41.29
C GLN A 217 -24.83 -21.37 40.78
N GLU A 218 -25.43 -20.27 41.25
CA GLU A 218 -26.72 -19.79 40.74
C GLU A 218 -26.62 -19.42 39.25
N ALA A 219 -25.56 -18.71 38.84
CA ALA A 219 -25.35 -18.33 37.45
C ALA A 219 -25.10 -19.54 36.52
N LYS A 220 -24.38 -20.58 36.99
CA LYS A 220 -24.19 -21.83 36.25
C LYS A 220 -25.51 -22.56 35.97
N GLY A 221 -26.43 -22.56 36.94
CA GLY A 221 -27.75 -23.18 36.80
C GLY A 221 -28.62 -22.52 35.71
N TRP A 222 -28.36 -21.27 35.35
CA TRP A 222 -29.05 -20.56 34.27
C TRP A 222 -28.44 -20.83 32.89
N VAL A 223 -27.13 -21.04 32.80
CA VAL A 223 -26.41 -21.21 31.51
C VAL A 223 -26.48 -22.65 31.01
N ASN A 224 -26.41 -23.64 31.90
CA ASN A 224 -26.66 -25.04 31.60
C ASN A 224 -27.82 -25.51 32.48
N PRO A 225 -29.08 -25.27 32.08
CA PRO A 225 -30.20 -25.87 32.77
C PRO A 225 -30.04 -27.39 32.67
N GLU A 226 -30.10 -28.11 33.80
CA GLU A 226 -30.12 -29.57 33.77
C GLU A 226 -31.26 -30.03 32.85
N PRO A 227 -31.03 -31.02 31.97
CA PRO A 227 -32.11 -31.57 31.16
C PRO A 227 -33.17 -32.11 32.11
N GLY A 228 -34.36 -31.51 32.06
CA GLY A 228 -35.50 -31.96 32.85
C GLY A 228 -35.80 -33.44 32.58
N PRO A 229 -36.37 -34.17 33.55
CA PRO A 229 -36.69 -35.58 33.38
C PRO A 229 -37.56 -35.76 32.13
N GLU A 230 -37.17 -36.68 31.24
CA GLU A 230 -37.95 -37.01 30.06
C GLU A 230 -39.38 -37.37 30.47
N PRO A 231 -40.43 -36.84 29.80
CA PRO A 231 -41.78 -37.19 30.14
C PRO A 231 -42.00 -38.68 29.86
N GLU A 232 -42.47 -39.42 30.87
CA GLU A 232 -42.97 -40.78 30.71
C GLU A 232 -43.99 -40.80 29.56
N LYS A 233 -43.67 -41.56 28.50
CA LYS A 233 -44.60 -41.80 27.39
C LYS A 233 -45.83 -42.53 27.92
N SER A 234 -46.92 -41.80 28.09
CA SER A 234 -48.26 -42.35 28.34
C SER A 234 -48.75 -43.10 27.09
N TRP A 235 -48.93 -44.41 27.20
CA TRP A 235 -49.32 -45.33 26.13
C TRP A 235 -50.83 -45.31 25.80
N TRP A 236 -51.54 -44.20 26.04
CA TRP A 236 -53.02 -44.17 25.95
C TRP A 236 -53.60 -43.20 24.91
N SER A 237 -52.90 -42.92 23.82
CA SER A 237 -53.49 -42.20 22.68
C SER A 237 -53.15 -42.86 21.35
N LEU A 238 -53.74 -44.02 21.10
CA LEU A 238 -53.89 -44.63 19.78
C LEU A 238 -55.25 -45.33 19.73
N THR A 239 -56.32 -44.55 19.61
CA THR A 239 -57.59 -45.02 19.04
C THR A 239 -58.22 -43.91 18.21
N TRP A 240 -58.47 -44.30 16.95
CA TRP A 240 -59.12 -43.65 15.82
C TRP A 240 -58.22 -42.89 14.84
#